data_AF-A0A3P7K0F4-F1
#
_entry.id   AF-A0A3P7K0F4-F1
#
_cell.length_a   1.000
_cell.length_b   1.000
_cell.length_c   1.000
_cell.angle_alpha   90.00
_cell.angle_beta   90.00
_cell.angle_gamma   90.00
#
_symmetry.space_group_name_H-M   'P 1'
#
loop_
_entity.id
_entity.type
_entity.pdbx_description
1 polymer ?
#
loop_
_entity_poly.entity_id
_entity_poly.type
_entity_poly.pdbx_seq_one_letter_code
_entity_poly.pdbx_strand_id
1 'polypeptide(L)'
;MLVLIKLMHNGELLDIHIVVDTLEVLVVVNNCDISVVVFGEDPKVWQFTYTKIADPVIPKCNTFLLASELTSCSFNETGRNVSNRIAYIDEMMQHWRNRSEVLTFPNFSKEYALSIYWSSLTLTTKGQQPYPMNSLENSLEVVDTLIGLVIFAVIVGSVGNVISIMNKEKSEFQETLDGIKFYMDYRKVDSDIQKRVLNCCDYIHDQGISKDESVLLGGLPRKLHSQLAIHLHMVTLKHVELFRDFEQGLLFELILRLKFQLFNPNDYICRRGELAREMYIVKRGQLNYVSDDGKVVFGILKEGAVFGQLAILNLSGKAYANKHTMTIRSVGYTDVYILRQEDVNDILKEYPLAQQNLTQKALKMLRDDGCWNNTIATEQSSYGSTVTLEEQLERTGRTINSLCDEINQLYEMFDNMSSDLKQRLARLEGACNTRMKDTK
;
A
#
# COMPACT_ATOMS: atom_id res chain seq x y z
N MET A 1 37.42 -11.94 6.48
CA MET A 1 36.57 -11.01 7.27
C MET A 1 37.31 -9.68 7.31
N LEU A 2 36.69 -8.59 6.89
CA LEU A 2 37.33 -7.27 6.87
C LEU A 2 37.04 -6.58 8.20
N VAL A 3 38.05 -6.41 9.05
CA VAL A 3 37.91 -5.72 10.33
C VAL A 3 38.63 -4.38 10.22
N LEU A 4 37.89 -3.30 10.37
CA LEU A 4 38.40 -1.94 10.40
C LEU A 4 38.73 -1.57 11.85
N ILE A 5 40.01 -1.35 12.14
CA ILE A 5 40.47 -0.91 13.46
C ILE A 5 41.04 0.50 13.32
N LYS A 6 40.47 1.45 14.05
CA LYS A 6 41.01 2.81 14.20
C LYS A 6 41.92 2.86 15.42
N LEU A 7 43.22 3.08 15.22
CA LEU A 7 44.17 3.30 16.30
C LEU A 7 44.65 4.76 16.29
N MET A 8 44.72 5.38 17.46
CA MET A 8 45.36 6.69 17.62
C MET A 8 46.81 6.52 18.05
N HIS A 9 47.74 7.09 17.30
CA HIS A 9 49.15 7.19 17.69
C HIS A 9 49.66 8.60 17.42
N ASN A 10 50.29 9.25 18.42
CA ASN A 10 50.80 10.63 18.35
C ASN A 10 49.79 11.69 17.86
N GLY A 11 48.50 11.52 18.17
CA GLY A 11 47.46 12.50 17.85
C GLY A 11 46.86 12.36 16.44
N GLU A 12 47.29 11.36 15.65
CA GLU A 12 46.70 11.04 14.35
C GLU A 12 45.94 9.71 14.39
N LEU A 13 44.82 9.66 13.65
CA LEU A 13 43.96 8.50 13.47
C LEU A 13 44.49 7.64 12.32
N LEU A 14 44.98 6.45 12.63
CA LEU A 14 45.32 5.43 11.64
C LEU A 14 44.12 4.53 11.36
N ASP A 15 43.72 4.48 10.08
CA ASP A 15 42.75 3.53 9.56
C ASP A 15 43.47 2.24 9.15
N ILE A 16 43.24 1.17 9.91
CA ILE A 16 43.83 -0.14 9.68
C ILE A 16 42.76 -1.07 9.13
N HIS A 17 42.95 -1.52 7.89
CA HIS A 17 42.10 -2.52 7.26
C HIS A 17 42.75 -3.89 7.43
N ILE A 18 42.16 -4.74 8.28
CA ILE A 18 42.62 -6.11 8.48
C ILE A 18 41.81 -7.02 7.59
N VAL A 19 42.47 -7.61 6.59
CA VAL A 19 41.89 -8.69 5.77
C VAL A 19 42.31 -10.01 6.40
N VAL A 20 41.36 -10.67 7.07
CA VAL A 20 41.59 -12.02 7.59
C VAL A 20 41.22 -13.02 6.49
N ASP A 21 42.25 -13.58 5.84
CA ASP A 21 42.13 -14.76 4.98
C ASP A 21 42.78 -15.97 5.67
N THR A 22 42.38 -17.19 5.31
CA THR A 22 42.56 -18.41 6.13
C THR A 22 44.01 -18.82 6.47
N LEU A 23 45.02 -18.14 5.92
CA LEU A 23 46.44 -18.40 6.17
C LEU A 23 47.31 -17.14 6.32
N GLU A 24 46.77 -15.93 6.14
CA GLU A 24 47.55 -14.68 6.20
C GLU A 24 46.72 -13.54 6.83
N VAL A 25 47.32 -12.82 7.79
CA VAL A 25 46.78 -11.54 8.28
C VAL A 25 47.46 -10.44 7.48
N LEU A 26 46.80 -9.97 6.43
CA LEU A 26 47.25 -8.79 5.69
C LEU A 26 46.76 -7.54 6.42
N VAL A 27 47.69 -6.74 6.94
CA VAL A 27 47.38 -5.45 7.57
C VAL A 27 47.59 -4.38 6.51
N VAL A 28 46.50 -3.87 5.92
CA VAL A 28 46.58 -2.77 4.96
C VAL A 28 46.41 -1.47 5.73
N VAL A 29 47.45 -0.64 5.74
CA VAL A 29 47.40 0.72 6.31
C VAL A 29 47.50 1.69 5.15
N ASN A 30 46.44 2.45 4.91
CA ASN A 30 46.37 3.53 3.91
C ASN A 30 47.00 3.20 2.54
N ASN A 31 46.50 2.15 1.87
CA ASN A 31 46.90 1.71 0.52
C ASN A 31 48.36 1.24 0.35
N CYS A 32 49.10 1.01 1.45
CA CYS A 32 50.32 0.22 1.41
C CYS A 32 50.07 -1.18 1.98
N ASP A 33 50.34 -2.21 1.17
CA ASP A 33 50.35 -3.59 1.62
C ASP A 33 51.50 -3.79 2.61
N ILE A 34 51.21 -3.84 3.91
CA ILE A 34 52.19 -4.24 4.92
C ILE A 34 52.14 -5.77 4.98
N SER A 35 53.07 -6.41 4.27
CA SER A 35 53.29 -7.85 4.38
C SER A 35 53.97 -8.14 5.72
N VAL A 36 53.25 -8.78 6.64
CA VAL A 36 53.86 -9.31 7.87
C VAL A 36 54.61 -10.58 7.50
N VAL A 37 55.90 -10.46 7.18
CA VAL A 37 56.76 -11.63 6.92
C VAL A 37 57.18 -12.24 8.26
N VAL A 38 56.63 -13.41 8.57
CA VAL A 38 57.01 -14.21 9.75
C VAL A 38 58.34 -14.92 9.45
N PHE A 39 59.41 -14.50 10.11
CA PHE A 39 60.72 -15.14 10.01
C PHE A 39 60.89 -16.23 11.08
N GLY A 40 61.35 -17.41 10.66
CA GLY A 40 62.03 -18.38 11.52
C GLY A 40 61.15 -19.35 12.31
N GLU A 41 61.38 -20.64 12.04
CA GLU A 41 61.39 -21.77 13.00
C GLU A 41 60.11 -22.58 13.34
N ASP A 42 60.40 -23.89 13.40
CA ASP A 42 59.67 -25.10 13.76
C ASP A 42 58.26 -25.33 13.16
N PRO A 43 58.13 -26.23 12.16
CA PRO A 43 56.83 -26.66 11.61
C PRO A 43 56.00 -27.51 12.59
N LYS A 44 56.54 -27.81 13.80
CA LYS A 44 55.90 -28.63 14.82
C LYS A 44 55.17 -27.82 15.91
N VAL A 45 55.37 -26.51 15.97
CA VAL A 45 54.75 -25.64 16.97
C VAL A 45 53.54 -24.94 16.35
N TRP A 46 52.38 -25.03 17.01
CA TRP A 46 51.12 -24.46 16.54
C TRP A 46 51.28 -23.01 16.05
N GLN A 47 50.71 -22.75 14.88
CA GLN A 47 50.97 -21.58 14.05
C GLN A 47 50.65 -20.21 14.69
N PHE A 48 49.85 -20.15 15.77
CA PHE A 48 49.44 -18.91 16.42
C PHE A 48 49.84 -18.83 17.91
N THR A 49 51.13 -18.90 18.24
CA THR A 49 51.59 -18.62 19.62
C THR A 49 51.83 -17.11 19.79
N TYR A 50 51.61 -16.53 20.98
CA TYR A 50 51.80 -15.09 21.22
C TYR A 50 53.22 -14.60 20.92
N THR A 51 54.22 -15.47 21.06
CA THR A 51 55.63 -15.22 20.70
C THR A 51 55.85 -15.14 19.19
N LYS A 52 54.97 -15.76 18.40
CA LYS A 52 54.97 -15.71 16.92
C LYS A 52 54.15 -14.55 16.36
N ILE A 53 53.44 -13.80 17.21
CA ILE A 53 52.79 -12.54 16.80
C ILE A 53 53.90 -11.50 16.57
N ALA A 54 54.22 -11.28 15.30
CA ALA A 54 55.24 -10.35 14.86
C ALA A 54 54.85 -8.92 15.25
N ASP A 55 55.83 -8.17 15.77
CA ASP A 55 55.68 -6.73 15.98
C ASP A 55 55.65 -6.02 14.63
N PRO A 56 54.71 -5.09 14.39
CA PRO A 56 54.65 -4.40 13.12
C PRO A 56 55.87 -3.50 12.96
N VAL A 57 56.45 -3.59 11.77
CA VAL A 57 57.61 -2.80 11.35
C VAL A 57 57.09 -1.68 10.47
N ILE A 58 57.16 -0.45 10.96
CA ILE A 58 56.63 0.74 10.27
C ILE A 58 57.80 1.56 9.72
N PRO A 59 57.76 1.99 8.44
CA PRO A 59 58.78 2.87 7.90
C PRO A 59 58.72 4.25 8.59
N LYS A 60 59.89 4.83 8.92
CA LYS A 60 60.00 6.17 9.53
C LYS A 60 59.70 7.32 8.57
N CYS A 61 59.54 7.02 7.29
CA CYS A 61 59.46 8.02 6.24
C CYS A 61 58.00 8.41 5.96
N ASN A 62 57.78 9.70 5.73
CA ASN A 62 56.45 10.26 5.47
C ASN A 62 55.98 9.90 4.05
N THR A 63 54.94 9.07 3.95
CA THR A 63 54.30 8.71 2.68
C THR A 63 53.30 9.76 2.17
N PHE A 64 52.98 10.78 2.98
CA PHE A 64 51.89 11.74 2.71
C PHE A 64 52.34 13.07 2.09
N LEU A 65 53.63 13.42 2.16
CA LEU A 65 54.11 14.72 1.67
C LEU A 65 54.44 14.67 0.18
N LEU A 66 53.82 15.60 -0.56
CA LEU A 66 54.05 15.86 -1.99
C LEU A 66 55.54 16.00 -2.32
N ALA A 67 56.03 15.01 -3.07
CA ALA A 67 57.05 15.09 -4.12
C ALA A 67 58.48 15.58 -3.81
N SER A 68 58.82 16.11 -2.62
CA SER A 68 60.19 16.63 -2.38
C SER A 68 61.13 15.76 -1.53
N GLU A 69 60.67 14.64 -0.95
CA GLU A 69 61.51 13.71 -0.16
C GLU A 69 61.35 12.22 -0.59
N LEU A 70 61.06 11.96 -1.86
CA LEU A 70 60.79 10.60 -2.38
C LEU A 70 61.95 9.60 -2.22
N THR A 71 63.16 10.07 -1.92
CA THR A 71 64.38 9.25 -1.84
C THR A 71 64.53 8.47 -0.52
N SER A 72 63.73 8.78 0.51
CA SER A 72 63.85 8.12 1.82
C SER A 72 62.95 6.89 1.96
N CYS A 73 61.92 6.76 1.12
CA CYS A 73 60.76 5.89 1.34
C CYS A 73 60.47 4.93 0.17
N SER A 74 61.40 4.80 -0.77
CA SER A 74 61.25 3.91 -1.94
C SER A 74 62.50 3.05 -2.14
N PHE A 75 62.30 1.75 -2.33
CA PHE A 75 63.36 0.83 -2.73
C PHE A 75 63.49 0.86 -4.26
N ASN A 76 64.71 1.09 -4.77
CA ASN A 76 64.93 1.18 -6.20
C ASN A 76 64.89 -0.21 -6.87
N GLU A 77 63.76 -0.54 -7.50
CA GLU A 77 63.56 -1.80 -8.24
C GLU A 77 63.79 -1.66 -9.76
N THR A 78 64.30 -0.51 -10.27
CA THR A 78 64.48 -0.31 -11.71
C THR A 78 65.43 -1.35 -12.30
N GLY A 79 64.95 -2.15 -13.26
CA GLY A 79 65.72 -3.20 -13.92
C GLY A 79 65.68 -4.58 -13.26
N ARG A 80 64.89 -4.76 -12.18
CA ARG A 80 64.67 -6.06 -11.52
C ARG A 80 63.32 -6.67 -11.92
N ASN A 81 63.21 -8.00 -11.87
CA ASN A 81 61.95 -8.69 -12.11
C ASN A 81 61.08 -8.66 -10.84
N VAL A 82 60.10 -7.75 -10.82
CA VAL A 82 59.18 -7.53 -9.69
C VAL A 82 58.39 -8.80 -9.34
N SER A 83 58.17 -9.71 -10.29
CA SER A 83 57.47 -10.97 -10.04
C SER A 83 58.26 -11.98 -9.20
N ASN A 84 59.58 -11.78 -9.02
CA ASN A 84 60.44 -12.66 -8.23
C ASN A 84 61.17 -11.91 -7.11
N ARG A 85 60.40 -11.21 -6.25
CA ARG A 85 60.94 -10.45 -5.10
C ARG A 85 61.70 -11.31 -4.09
N ILE A 86 61.42 -12.62 -4.04
CA ILE A 86 62.07 -13.56 -3.13
C ILE A 86 63.57 -13.65 -3.43
N ALA A 87 63.99 -13.51 -4.69
CA ALA A 87 65.40 -13.62 -5.09
C ALA A 87 66.31 -12.49 -4.56
N TYR A 88 65.74 -11.34 -4.19
CA TYR A 88 66.49 -10.19 -3.67
C TYR A 88 65.91 -9.67 -2.36
N ILE A 89 65.18 -10.52 -1.64
CA ILE A 89 64.53 -10.15 -0.37
C ILE A 89 65.54 -9.70 0.68
N ASP A 90 66.74 -10.30 0.72
CA ASP A 90 67.79 -9.92 1.68
C ASP A 90 68.30 -8.49 1.45
N GLU A 91 68.45 -8.07 0.19
CA GLU A 91 68.86 -6.70 -0.15
C GLU A 91 67.76 -5.70 0.20
N MET A 92 66.50 -6.06 -0.06
CA MET A 92 65.34 -5.24 0.31
C MET A 92 65.24 -5.11 1.84
N MET A 93 65.40 -6.21 2.57
CA MET A 93 65.40 -6.23 4.04
C MET A 93 66.54 -5.39 4.62
N GLN A 94 67.74 -5.43 4.04
CA GLN A 94 68.85 -4.57 4.45
C GLN A 94 68.56 -3.09 4.20
N HIS A 95 67.93 -2.76 3.06
CA HIS A 95 67.53 -1.39 2.74
C HIS A 95 66.55 -0.80 3.76
N TRP A 96 65.61 -1.61 4.25
CA TRP A 96 64.58 -1.19 5.20
C TRP A 96 65.01 -1.26 6.67
N ARG A 97 66.00 -2.10 7.03
CA ARG A 97 66.43 -2.31 8.42
C ARG A 97 66.75 -1.03 9.20
N ASN A 98 67.37 -0.03 8.55
CA ASN A 98 67.71 1.25 9.19
C ASN A 98 66.67 2.36 8.96
N ARG A 99 65.62 2.07 8.17
CA ARG A 99 64.58 3.04 7.77
C ARG A 99 63.21 2.72 8.37
N SER A 100 63.09 1.63 9.11
CA SER A 100 61.89 1.27 9.85
C SER A 100 62.11 1.34 11.37
N GLU A 101 61.00 1.52 12.08
CA GLU A 101 60.90 1.32 13.52
C GLU A 101 60.02 0.11 13.78
N VAL A 102 60.41 -0.70 14.75
CA VAL A 102 59.59 -1.81 15.22
C VAL A 102 58.75 -1.27 16.37
N LEU A 103 57.43 -1.30 16.21
CA LEU A 103 56.52 -1.02 17.31
C LEU A 103 56.42 -2.26 18.18
N THR A 104 57.20 -2.31 19.26
CA THR A 104 57.19 -3.44 20.17
C THR A 104 55.92 -3.41 21.02
N PHE A 105 55.05 -4.41 20.86
CA PHE A 105 53.94 -4.61 21.78
C PHE A 105 54.39 -5.41 23.01
N PRO A 106 53.97 -5.02 24.22
CA PRO A 106 54.26 -5.81 25.41
C PRO A 106 53.60 -7.19 25.31
N ASN A 107 54.23 -8.21 25.90
CA ASN A 107 53.75 -9.60 25.85
C ASN A 107 52.29 -9.74 26.30
N PHE A 108 51.89 -8.97 27.32
CA PHE A 108 50.52 -8.93 27.82
C PHE A 108 49.49 -8.58 26.72
N SER A 109 49.79 -7.60 25.87
CA SER A 109 48.89 -7.22 24.76
C SER A 109 48.78 -8.32 23.71
N LYS A 110 49.89 -9.03 23.43
CA LYS A 110 49.92 -10.15 22.48
C LYS A 110 49.12 -11.35 23.00
N GLU A 111 49.27 -11.69 24.29
CA GLU A 111 48.51 -12.75 24.96
C GLU A 111 47.01 -12.43 25.02
N TYR A 112 46.64 -11.18 25.32
CA TYR A 112 45.25 -10.75 25.33
C TYR A 112 44.59 -10.77 23.94
N ALA A 113 45.30 -10.29 22.91
CA ALA A 113 44.83 -10.34 21.53
C ALA A 113 44.61 -11.78 21.05
N LEU A 114 45.53 -12.68 21.41
CA LEU A 114 45.39 -14.11 21.12
C LEU A 114 44.16 -14.71 21.83
N SER A 115 43.91 -14.32 23.07
CA SER A 115 42.74 -14.77 23.85
C SER A 115 41.42 -14.31 23.22
N ILE A 116 41.33 -13.08 22.72
CA ILE A 116 40.17 -12.58 21.96
C ILE A 116 40.00 -13.35 20.66
N TYR A 117 41.10 -13.60 19.93
CA TYR A 117 41.08 -14.37 18.69
C TYR A 117 40.55 -15.79 18.94
N TRP A 118 41.02 -16.46 19.99
CA TRP A 118 40.53 -17.77 20.41
C TRP A 118 39.04 -17.74 20.73
N SER A 119 38.60 -16.81 21.58
CA SER A 119 37.17 -16.66 21.92
C SER A 119 36.29 -16.39 20.70
N SER A 120 36.76 -15.58 19.74
CA SER A 120 36.04 -15.30 18.50
C SER A 120 35.93 -16.53 17.58
N LEU A 121 36.97 -17.36 17.51
CA LEU A 121 36.93 -18.61 16.76
C LEU A 121 36.01 -19.64 17.39
N THR A 122 36.01 -19.77 18.72
CA THR A 122 35.07 -20.62 19.45
C THR A 122 33.63 -20.15 19.20
N LEU A 123 33.38 -18.84 19.31
CA LEU A 123 32.07 -18.25 19.07
C LEU A 123 31.57 -18.44 17.63
N THR A 124 32.47 -18.36 16.64
CA THR A 124 32.12 -18.54 15.22
C THR A 124 32.22 -19.99 14.75
N THR A 125 32.51 -20.94 15.65
CA THR A 125 32.64 -22.37 15.36
C THR A 125 33.65 -22.72 14.28
N LYS A 126 34.66 -21.87 14.07
CA LYS A 126 35.70 -22.09 13.03
C LYS A 126 36.77 -23.11 13.42
N GLY A 127 36.92 -23.39 14.72
CA GLY A 127 37.66 -24.54 15.25
C GLY A 127 39.16 -24.61 14.91
N GLN A 128 39.79 -23.51 14.47
CA GLN A 128 41.23 -23.47 14.19
C GLN A 128 42.02 -23.23 15.48
N GLN A 129 41.91 -24.15 16.44
CA GLN A 129 42.56 -24.07 17.77
C GLN A 129 43.46 -25.30 18.01
N PRO A 130 44.49 -25.20 18.86
CA PRO A 130 45.31 -26.36 19.19
C PRO A 130 44.50 -27.34 20.05
N TYR A 131 44.74 -28.63 19.87
CA TYR A 131 44.04 -29.64 20.67
C TYR A 131 44.43 -29.53 22.15
N PRO A 132 43.45 -29.55 23.09
CA PRO A 132 43.75 -29.48 24.51
C PRO A 132 44.54 -30.72 24.94
N MET A 133 45.58 -30.53 25.75
CA MET A 133 46.44 -31.65 26.19
C MET A 133 46.07 -32.14 27.59
N ASN A 134 45.42 -31.30 28.39
CA ASN A 134 44.97 -31.64 29.74
C ASN A 134 43.45 -31.90 29.81
N SER A 135 43.03 -32.77 30.72
CA SER A 135 41.61 -33.09 30.94
C SER A 135 40.76 -31.87 31.35
N LEU A 136 41.34 -30.91 32.07
CA LEU A 136 40.69 -29.66 32.44
C LEU A 136 40.51 -28.73 31.23
N GLU A 137 41.52 -28.62 30.38
CA GLU A 137 41.46 -27.84 29.13
C GLU A 137 40.41 -28.43 28.18
N ASN A 138 40.36 -29.76 28.05
CA ASN A 138 39.31 -30.46 27.29
C ASN A 138 37.90 -30.12 27.80
N SER A 139 37.72 -30.08 29.12
CA SER A 139 36.41 -29.78 29.72
C SER A 139 36.00 -28.33 29.50
N LEU A 140 36.95 -27.39 29.60
CA LEU A 140 36.71 -25.97 29.30
C LEU A 140 36.38 -25.73 27.82
N GLU A 141 37.10 -26.38 26.91
CA GLU A 141 36.85 -26.30 25.47
C GLU A 141 35.44 -26.78 25.11
N VAL A 142 34.99 -27.90 25.69
CA VAL A 142 33.63 -28.43 25.47
C VAL A 142 32.55 -27.49 26.01
N VAL A 143 32.77 -26.88 27.17
CA VAL A 143 31.80 -25.94 27.75
C VAL A 143 31.75 -24.62 26.97
N ASP A 144 32.90 -24.07 26.60
CA ASP A 144 32.99 -22.81 25.85
C ASP A 144 32.42 -22.95 24.44
N THR A 145 32.70 -24.07 23.75
CA THR A 145 32.10 -24.38 22.44
C THR A 145 30.58 -24.52 22.52
N LEU A 146 30.04 -25.15 23.56
CA LEU A 146 28.59 -25.26 23.76
C LEU A 146 27.95 -23.87 23.99
N ILE A 147 28.55 -23.03 24.83
CA ILE A 147 28.09 -21.67 25.08
C ILE A 147 28.17 -20.83 23.80
N GLY A 148 29.28 -20.89 23.08
CA GLY A 148 29.49 -20.21 21.81
C GLY A 148 28.44 -20.59 20.77
N LEU A 149 28.10 -21.88 20.66
CA LEU A 149 27.06 -22.38 19.76
C LEU A 149 25.68 -21.81 20.09
N VAL A 150 25.31 -21.72 21.37
CA VAL A 150 24.03 -21.12 21.79
C VAL A 150 24.00 -19.63 21.46
N ILE A 151 25.06 -18.88 21.77
CA ILE A 151 25.13 -17.44 21.48
C ILE A 151 25.07 -17.21 19.97
N PHE A 152 25.82 -17.97 19.18
CA PHE A 152 25.80 -17.88 17.72
C PHE A 152 24.41 -18.15 17.15
N ALA A 153 23.72 -19.20 17.63
CA ALA A 153 22.37 -19.52 17.21
C ALA A 153 21.37 -18.37 17.50
N VAL A 154 21.48 -17.74 18.67
CA VAL A 154 20.65 -16.58 19.03
C VAL A 154 20.93 -15.39 18.13
N ILE A 155 22.21 -15.09 17.86
CA ILE A 155 22.59 -13.98 16.96
C ILE A 155 22.02 -14.20 15.57
N VAL A 156 22.24 -15.38 14.97
CA VAL A 156 21.73 -15.71 13.63
C VAL A 156 20.19 -15.66 13.59
N GLY A 157 19.52 -16.19 14.62
CA GLY A 157 18.06 -16.12 14.73
C GLY A 157 17.54 -14.67 14.83
N SER A 158 18.21 -13.83 15.61
CA SER A 158 17.85 -12.41 15.75
C SER A 158 18.01 -11.63 14.44
N VAL A 159 19.11 -11.84 13.72
CA VAL A 159 19.35 -11.23 12.41
C VAL A 159 18.32 -11.70 11.40
N GLY A 160 17.99 -13.00 11.39
CA GLY A 160 16.93 -13.54 10.55
C GLY A 160 15.56 -12.89 10.82
N ASN A 161 15.22 -12.68 12.09
CA ASN A 161 13.98 -12.00 12.47
C ASN A 161 13.95 -10.54 11.99
N VAL A 162 15.05 -9.79 12.17
CA VAL A 162 15.14 -8.40 11.69
C VAL A 162 14.97 -8.33 10.17
N ILE A 163 15.60 -9.24 9.43
CA ILE A 163 15.47 -9.32 7.96
C ILE A 163 14.02 -9.61 7.57
N SER A 164 13.35 -10.52 8.27
CA SER A 164 11.94 -10.85 8.02
C SER A 164 11.03 -9.63 8.27
N ILE A 165 11.22 -8.93 9.39
CA ILE A 165 10.43 -7.73 9.73
C ILE A 165 10.67 -6.62 8.69
N MET A 166 11.93 -6.38 8.29
CA MET A 166 12.28 -5.35 7.31
C MET A 166 11.66 -5.62 5.94
N ASN A 167 11.50 -6.89 5.56
CA ASN A 167 10.91 -7.29 4.29
C ASN A 167 9.41 -7.59 4.36
N LYS A 168 8.76 -7.40 5.52
CA LYS A 168 7.37 -7.82 5.75
C LYS A 168 6.40 -7.15 4.79
N GLU A 169 6.43 -5.82 4.69
CA GLU A 169 5.52 -5.04 3.83
C GLU A 169 5.64 -5.46 2.35
N LYS A 170 6.87 -5.60 1.87
CA LYS A 170 7.14 -6.03 0.50
C LYS A 170 6.66 -7.48 0.25
N SER A 171 6.85 -8.36 1.23
CA SER A 171 6.38 -9.74 1.15
C SER A 171 4.86 -9.83 1.08
N GLU A 172 4.14 -9.08 1.91
CA GLU A 172 2.67 -9.04 1.94
C GLU A 172 2.08 -8.50 0.62
N PHE A 173 2.69 -7.45 0.07
CA PHE A 173 2.30 -6.92 -1.24
C PHE A 173 2.54 -7.95 -2.35
N GLN A 174 3.70 -8.61 -2.34
CA GLN A 174 4.06 -9.62 -3.32
C GLN A 174 3.10 -10.83 -3.26
N GLU A 175 2.75 -11.30 -2.07
CA GLU A 175 1.76 -12.37 -1.89
C GLU A 175 0.39 -12.00 -2.48
N THR A 176 -0.07 -10.77 -2.21
CA THR A 176 -1.32 -10.26 -2.77
C THR A 176 -1.26 -10.17 -4.30
N LEU A 177 -0.16 -9.66 -4.86
CA LEU A 177 0.07 -9.58 -6.29
C LEU A 177 0.06 -10.96 -6.95
N ASP A 178 0.72 -11.94 -6.34
CA ASP A 178 0.81 -13.29 -6.89
C ASP A 178 -0.56 -13.99 -6.85
N GLY A 179 -1.38 -13.73 -5.82
CA GLY A 179 -2.78 -14.15 -5.78
C GLY A 179 -3.63 -13.55 -6.91
N ILE A 180 -3.45 -12.26 -7.21
CA ILE A 180 -4.14 -11.59 -8.34
C ILE A 180 -3.68 -12.18 -9.68
N LYS A 181 -2.37 -12.37 -9.88
CA LYS A 181 -1.82 -12.98 -11.10
C LYS A 181 -2.36 -14.38 -11.32
N PHE A 182 -2.36 -15.21 -10.26
CA PHE A 182 -2.91 -16.56 -10.30
C PHE A 182 -4.39 -16.56 -10.67
N TYR A 183 -5.19 -15.66 -10.09
CA TYR A 183 -6.61 -15.53 -10.42
C TYR A 183 -6.84 -15.14 -11.88
N MET A 184 -6.06 -14.21 -12.41
CA MET A 184 -6.17 -13.76 -13.81
C MET A 184 -5.79 -14.87 -14.79
N ASP A 185 -4.74 -15.64 -14.49
CA ASP A 185 -4.33 -16.79 -15.30
C ASP A 185 -5.39 -17.91 -15.26
N TYR A 186 -5.87 -18.27 -14.07
CA TYR A 186 -6.92 -19.27 -13.88
C TYR A 186 -8.20 -18.94 -14.67
N ARG A 187 -8.60 -17.66 -14.68
CA ARG A 187 -9.78 -17.19 -15.43
C ARG A 187 -9.50 -16.88 -16.90
N LYS A 188 -8.26 -17.03 -17.38
CA LYS A 188 -7.84 -16.71 -18.75
C LYS A 188 -8.23 -15.29 -19.17
N VAL A 189 -7.97 -14.32 -18.29
CA VAL A 189 -8.21 -12.90 -18.57
C VAL A 189 -7.32 -12.44 -19.71
N ASP A 190 -7.81 -11.55 -20.57
CA ASP A 190 -7.03 -10.98 -21.68
C ASP A 190 -5.78 -10.23 -21.17
N SER A 191 -4.67 -10.40 -21.90
CA SER A 191 -3.37 -9.81 -21.62
C SER A 191 -3.41 -8.29 -21.44
N ASP A 192 -4.28 -7.58 -22.17
CA ASP A 192 -4.45 -6.13 -22.04
C ASP A 192 -5.06 -5.74 -20.69
N ILE A 193 -6.03 -6.51 -20.21
CA ILE A 193 -6.66 -6.31 -18.90
C ILE A 193 -5.66 -6.68 -17.79
N GLN A 194 -4.92 -7.78 -17.96
CA GLN A 194 -3.90 -8.19 -17.01
C GLN A 194 -2.86 -7.08 -16.80
N LYS A 195 -2.33 -6.52 -17.90
CA LYS A 195 -1.36 -5.42 -17.84
C LYS A 195 -1.94 -4.18 -17.14
N ARG A 196 -3.21 -3.84 -17.40
CA ARG A 196 -3.89 -2.72 -16.73
C ARG A 196 -4.03 -2.95 -15.23
N VAL A 197 -4.40 -4.15 -14.81
CA VAL A 197 -4.51 -4.51 -13.39
C VAL A 197 -3.15 -4.44 -12.70
N LEU A 198 -2.10 -5.01 -13.31
CA LEU A 198 -0.75 -4.98 -12.75
C LEU A 198 -0.23 -3.55 -12.59
N ASN A 199 -0.34 -2.71 -13.63
CA ASN A 199 0.05 -1.31 -13.54
C ASN A 199 -0.74 -0.54 -12.47
N CYS A 200 -2.02 -0.87 -12.27
CA CYS A 200 -2.84 -0.29 -11.21
C CYS A 200 -2.31 -0.70 -9.82
N CYS A 201 -1.98 -1.98 -9.62
CA CYS A 201 -1.41 -2.44 -8.37
C CYS A 201 -0.04 -1.80 -8.08
N ASP A 202 0.82 -1.68 -9.09
CA ASP A 202 2.11 -1.01 -8.97
C ASP A 202 1.93 0.47 -8.58
N TYR A 203 1.00 1.18 -9.24
CA TYR A 203 0.69 2.57 -8.89
C TYR A 203 0.17 2.72 -7.46
N ILE A 204 -0.70 1.82 -7.00
CA ILE A 204 -1.22 1.82 -5.63
C ILE A 204 -0.07 1.67 -4.61
N HIS A 205 0.89 0.79 -4.90
CA HIS A 205 2.06 0.56 -4.06
C HIS A 205 3.02 1.75 -4.07
N ASP A 206 3.42 2.24 -5.25
CA ASP A 206 4.36 3.36 -5.41
C ASP A 206 3.87 4.66 -4.78
N GLN A 207 2.57 4.93 -4.87
CA GLN A 207 1.96 6.13 -4.31
C GLN A 207 1.64 6.02 -2.82
N GLY A 208 1.87 4.85 -2.20
CA GLY A 208 1.46 4.60 -0.83
C GLY A 208 -0.04 4.85 -0.62
N ILE A 209 -0.87 4.62 -1.65
CA ILE A 209 -2.34 4.66 -1.54
C ILE A 209 -2.72 3.39 -0.80
N SER A 210 -2.42 3.36 0.49
CA SER A 210 -2.56 2.16 1.29
C SER A 210 -4.01 1.71 1.29
N LYS A 211 -4.24 0.42 1.03
CA LYS A 211 -5.47 -0.29 1.38
C LYS A 211 -5.81 -0.11 2.88
N ASP A 212 -4.80 0.28 3.65
CA ASP A 212 -4.86 0.50 5.08
C ASP A 212 -5.56 1.77 5.51
N GLU A 213 -5.91 2.75 4.66
CA GLU A 213 -6.67 3.89 5.19
C GLU A 213 -7.96 3.38 5.84
N SER A 214 -8.73 2.52 5.18
CA SER A 214 -9.92 1.90 5.79
C SER A 214 -9.63 0.94 6.97
N VAL A 215 -8.49 0.24 6.98
CA VAL A 215 -8.14 -0.75 8.02
C VAL A 215 -7.54 -0.07 9.27
N LEU A 216 -6.62 0.87 9.08
CA LEU A 216 -6.07 1.76 10.12
C LEU A 216 -7.18 2.58 10.75
N LEU A 217 -8.05 3.15 9.91
CA LEU A 217 -9.23 3.86 10.36
C LEU A 217 -10.23 2.93 11.07
N GLY A 218 -10.34 1.67 10.65
CA GLY A 218 -11.18 0.65 11.30
C GLY A 218 -10.75 0.30 12.72
N GLY A 219 -9.46 0.42 13.05
CA GLY A 219 -8.92 0.25 14.40
C GLY A 219 -9.19 1.44 15.34
N LEU A 220 -9.59 2.59 14.80
CA LEU A 220 -9.86 3.79 15.60
C LEU A 220 -11.29 3.78 16.17
N PRO A 221 -11.49 4.27 17.40
CA PRO A 221 -12.83 4.57 17.90
C PRO A 221 -13.58 5.52 16.95
N ARG A 222 -14.88 5.24 16.71
CA ARG A 222 -15.72 5.98 15.76
C ARG A 222 -15.64 7.51 15.89
N LYS A 223 -15.52 8.03 17.13
CA LYS A 223 -15.38 9.49 17.36
C LYS A 223 -14.10 10.07 16.75
N LEU A 224 -12.95 9.41 16.94
CA LEU A 224 -11.66 9.85 16.39
C LEU A 224 -11.63 9.68 14.88
N HIS A 225 -12.19 8.57 14.38
CA HIS A 225 -12.38 8.34 12.95
C HIS A 225 -13.13 9.50 12.27
N SER A 226 -14.29 9.89 12.83
CA SER A 226 -15.08 10.99 12.29
C SER A 226 -14.33 12.32 12.34
N GLN A 227 -13.63 12.63 13.43
CA GLN A 227 -12.85 13.86 13.55
C GLN A 227 -11.72 13.93 12.51
N LEU A 228 -11.02 12.82 12.27
CA LEU A 228 -9.96 12.75 11.29
C LEU A 228 -10.50 12.92 9.85
N ALA A 229 -11.57 12.20 9.51
CA ALA A 229 -12.23 12.33 8.20
C ALA A 229 -12.69 13.77 7.94
N ILE A 230 -13.28 14.41 8.95
CA ILE A 230 -13.68 15.82 8.91
C ILE A 230 -12.46 16.70 8.60
N HIS A 231 -11.36 16.55 9.35
CA HIS A 231 -10.18 17.39 9.16
C HIS A 231 -9.57 17.23 7.75
N LEU A 232 -9.52 16.00 7.23
CA LEU A 232 -8.93 15.69 5.93
C LEU A 232 -9.75 16.20 4.74
N HIS A 233 -11.09 16.19 4.84
CA HIS A 233 -11.96 16.45 3.69
C HIS A 233 -12.75 17.76 3.76
N MET A 234 -12.79 18.43 4.93
CA MET A 234 -13.54 19.67 5.11
C MET A 234 -13.08 20.77 4.15
N VAL A 235 -11.77 20.92 3.96
CA VAL A 235 -11.23 21.94 3.05
C VAL A 235 -11.73 21.68 1.63
N THR A 236 -11.63 20.46 1.14
CA THR A 236 -12.08 20.09 -0.21
C THR A 236 -13.56 20.34 -0.42
N LEU A 237 -14.43 19.94 0.52
CA LEU A 237 -15.88 20.12 0.39
C LEU A 237 -16.31 21.58 0.50
N LYS A 238 -15.63 22.40 1.31
CA LYS A 238 -15.94 23.84 1.42
C LYS A 238 -15.63 24.63 0.15
N HIS A 239 -14.67 24.16 -0.66
CA HIS A 239 -14.36 24.78 -1.96
C HIS A 239 -15.45 24.53 -3.00
N VAL A 240 -16.26 23.48 -2.83
CA VAL A 240 -17.37 23.17 -3.73
C VAL A 240 -18.44 24.27 -3.64
N GLU A 241 -18.70 24.95 -4.75
CA GLU A 241 -19.63 26.07 -4.79
C GLU A 241 -21.03 25.67 -4.33
N LEU A 242 -21.46 24.45 -4.64
CA LEU A 242 -22.76 23.93 -4.26
C LEU A 242 -22.96 23.87 -2.74
N PHE A 243 -21.90 23.59 -1.98
CA PHE A 243 -21.96 23.36 -0.53
C PHE A 243 -21.43 24.53 0.32
N ARG A 244 -21.03 25.63 -0.32
CA ARG A 244 -20.42 26.79 0.37
C ARG A 244 -21.31 27.41 1.45
N ASP A 245 -22.63 27.36 1.26
CA ASP A 245 -23.62 28.01 2.13
C ASP A 245 -24.24 27.03 3.15
N PHE A 246 -23.70 25.82 3.27
CA PHE A 246 -24.22 24.81 4.18
C PHE A 246 -23.71 24.99 5.61
N GLU A 247 -24.56 24.63 6.57
CA GLU A 247 -24.18 24.57 7.97
C GLU A 247 -23.08 23.51 8.18
N GLN A 248 -22.21 23.75 9.17
CA GLN A 248 -21.08 22.84 9.43
C GLN A 248 -21.53 21.42 9.82
N GLY A 249 -22.66 21.28 10.52
CA GLY A 249 -23.24 19.98 10.88
C GLY A 249 -23.56 19.14 9.65
N LEU A 250 -24.24 19.75 8.66
CA LEU A 250 -24.55 19.13 7.38
C LEU A 250 -23.28 18.74 6.61
N LEU A 251 -22.26 19.60 6.57
CA LEU A 251 -20.99 19.29 5.92
C LEU A 251 -20.27 18.10 6.59
N PHE A 252 -20.33 18.00 7.92
CA PHE A 252 -19.74 16.87 8.64
C PHE A 252 -20.40 15.55 8.25
N GLU A 253 -21.73 15.52 8.17
CA GLU A 253 -22.46 14.31 7.76
C GLU A 253 -22.15 13.90 6.31
N LEU A 254 -22.03 14.88 5.40
CA LEU A 254 -21.65 14.64 4.01
C LEU A 254 -20.22 14.08 3.89
N ILE A 255 -19.27 14.59 4.69
CA ILE A 255 -17.89 14.07 4.72
C ILE A 255 -17.86 12.58 5.10
N LEU A 256 -18.67 12.18 6.08
CA LEU A 256 -18.71 10.79 6.55
C LEU A 256 -19.30 9.81 5.50
N ARG A 257 -20.01 10.32 4.50
CA ARG A 257 -20.57 9.53 3.39
C ARG A 257 -19.70 9.56 2.12
N LEU A 258 -18.62 10.33 2.13
CA LEU A 258 -17.71 10.47 1.00
C LEU A 258 -16.94 9.16 0.77
N LYS A 259 -16.93 8.67 -0.47
CA LYS A 259 -16.20 7.46 -0.84
C LYS A 259 -15.04 7.79 -1.77
N PHE A 260 -13.87 7.25 -1.47
CA PHE A 260 -12.72 7.36 -2.36
C PHE A 260 -12.79 6.30 -3.48
N GLN A 261 -12.48 6.69 -4.72
CA GLN A 261 -12.34 5.79 -5.85
C GLN A 261 -11.18 6.22 -6.76
N LEU A 262 -10.36 5.23 -7.14
CA LEU A 262 -9.27 5.39 -8.11
C LEU A 262 -9.74 4.99 -9.51
N PHE A 263 -9.44 5.81 -10.50
CA PHE A 263 -9.66 5.51 -11.93
C PHE A 263 -8.33 5.36 -12.66
N ASN A 264 -8.22 4.37 -13.55
CA ASN A 264 -7.02 4.15 -14.36
C ASN A 264 -6.97 5.12 -15.55
N PRO A 265 -5.79 5.26 -16.20
CA PRO A 265 -5.68 6.00 -17.45
C PRO A 265 -6.67 5.49 -18.50
N ASN A 266 -7.36 6.41 -19.17
CA ASN A 266 -8.38 6.16 -20.18
C ASN A 266 -9.68 5.50 -19.69
N ASP A 267 -9.87 5.33 -18.37
CA ASP A 267 -11.15 4.86 -17.83
C ASP A 267 -12.23 5.94 -18.03
N TYR A 268 -13.41 5.50 -18.48
CA TYR A 268 -14.60 6.35 -18.55
C TYR A 268 -15.27 6.35 -17.18
N ILE A 269 -15.44 7.54 -16.61
CA ILE A 269 -16.09 7.71 -15.31
C ILE A 269 -17.60 7.74 -15.50
N CYS A 270 -18.05 8.46 -16.52
CA CYS A 270 -19.44 8.48 -16.93
C CYS A 270 -19.54 8.68 -18.44
N ARG A 271 -20.59 8.14 -19.04
CA ARG A 271 -20.90 8.34 -20.45
C ARG A 271 -22.18 9.14 -20.60
N ARG A 272 -22.24 9.94 -21.66
CA ARG A 272 -23.43 10.70 -22.01
C ARG A 272 -24.64 9.78 -22.12
N GLY A 273 -25.74 10.16 -21.46
CA GLY A 273 -27.00 9.42 -21.47
C GLY A 273 -27.12 8.30 -20.43
N GLU A 274 -26.03 7.94 -19.73
CA GLU A 274 -26.08 7.04 -18.56
C GLU A 274 -26.77 7.74 -17.39
N LEU A 275 -27.42 6.95 -16.51
CA LEU A 275 -28.10 7.50 -15.34
C LEU A 275 -27.09 8.09 -14.37
N ALA A 276 -27.23 9.39 -14.09
CA ALA A 276 -26.40 10.11 -13.14
C ALA A 276 -27.07 10.06 -11.76
N ARG A 277 -26.41 9.38 -10.81
CA ARG A 277 -26.85 9.25 -9.41
C ARG A 277 -25.77 9.64 -8.40
N GLU A 278 -24.65 10.13 -8.90
CA GLU A 278 -23.45 10.36 -8.10
C GLU A 278 -22.80 11.67 -8.54
N MET A 279 -22.26 12.37 -7.55
CA MET A 279 -21.43 13.55 -7.72
C MET A 279 -19.98 13.17 -7.46
N TYR A 280 -19.09 13.81 -8.19
CA TYR A 280 -17.67 13.50 -8.20
C TYR A 280 -16.84 14.75 -7.92
N ILE A 281 -15.82 14.60 -7.08
CA ILE A 281 -14.87 15.66 -6.73
C ILE A 281 -13.47 15.15 -7.05
N VAL A 282 -12.76 15.82 -7.96
CA VAL A 282 -11.41 15.43 -8.36
C VAL A 282 -10.43 15.82 -7.27
N LYS A 283 -9.85 14.83 -6.58
CA LYS A 283 -8.81 15.05 -5.56
C LYS A 283 -7.44 15.22 -6.19
N ARG A 284 -7.09 14.37 -7.15
CA ARG A 284 -5.77 14.39 -7.81
C ARG A 284 -5.90 13.79 -9.19
N GLY A 285 -5.16 14.34 -10.16
CA GLY A 285 -5.18 13.87 -11.55
C GLY A 285 -5.97 14.81 -12.47
N GLN A 286 -6.27 14.32 -13.67
CA GLN A 286 -6.88 15.12 -14.72
C GLN A 286 -7.89 14.30 -15.50
N LEU A 287 -9.06 14.89 -15.72
CA LEU A 287 -10.13 14.33 -16.52
C LEU A 287 -10.39 15.19 -17.74
N ASN A 288 -10.85 14.58 -18.81
CA ASN A 288 -11.24 15.29 -20.02
C ASN A 288 -12.72 15.04 -20.31
N TYR A 289 -13.42 16.10 -20.74
CA TYR A 289 -14.69 15.97 -21.43
C TYR A 289 -14.41 15.49 -22.85
N VAL A 290 -15.00 14.36 -23.23
CA VAL A 290 -14.76 13.72 -24.52
C VAL A 290 -16.06 13.60 -25.30
N SER A 291 -15.98 13.67 -26.63
CA SER A 291 -17.07 13.26 -27.52
C SER A 291 -17.46 11.81 -27.30
N ASP A 292 -18.68 11.46 -27.70
CA ASP A 292 -19.23 10.11 -27.60
C ASP A 292 -18.36 9.09 -28.36
N ASP A 293 -17.63 9.54 -29.40
CA ASP A 293 -16.66 8.72 -30.16
C ASP A 293 -15.27 8.61 -29.50
N GLY A 294 -15.03 9.28 -28.37
CA GLY A 294 -13.75 9.22 -27.66
C GLY A 294 -12.59 10.04 -28.26
N LYS A 295 -12.79 10.69 -29.43
CA LYS A 295 -11.72 11.32 -30.22
C LYS A 295 -11.51 12.82 -29.95
N VAL A 296 -12.59 13.56 -29.73
CA VAL A 296 -12.54 15.03 -29.54
C VAL A 296 -12.62 15.36 -28.06
N VAL A 297 -11.71 16.21 -27.58
CA VAL A 297 -11.71 16.71 -26.20
C VAL A 297 -12.34 18.11 -26.18
N PHE A 298 -13.41 18.27 -25.42
CA PHE A 298 -14.14 19.54 -25.28
C PHE A 298 -13.61 20.42 -24.16
N GLY A 299 -12.97 19.83 -23.15
CA GLY A 299 -12.51 20.54 -21.98
C GLY A 299 -11.76 19.64 -21.01
N ILE A 300 -11.09 20.26 -20.03
CA ILE A 300 -10.23 19.60 -19.07
C ILE A 300 -10.69 19.96 -17.66
N LEU A 301 -10.88 18.96 -16.81
CA LEU A 301 -11.12 19.09 -15.38
C LEU A 301 -9.83 18.76 -14.64
N LYS A 302 -9.42 19.67 -13.78
CA LYS A 302 -8.23 19.54 -12.94
C LYS A 302 -8.63 19.19 -11.50
N GLU A 303 -7.63 19.01 -10.65
CA GLU A 303 -7.80 18.91 -9.20
C GLU A 303 -8.68 20.04 -8.63
N GLY A 304 -9.55 19.67 -7.70
CA GLY A 304 -10.56 20.55 -7.10
C GLY A 304 -11.83 20.72 -7.94
N ALA A 305 -11.84 20.27 -9.20
CA ALA A 305 -13.03 20.35 -10.03
C ALA A 305 -14.11 19.38 -9.58
N VAL A 306 -15.35 19.78 -9.81
CA VAL A 306 -16.56 19.06 -9.38
C VAL A 306 -17.46 18.84 -10.58
N PHE A 307 -18.00 17.64 -10.72
CA PHE A 307 -18.95 17.32 -11.79
C PHE A 307 -20.04 16.36 -11.29
N GLY A 308 -21.13 16.27 -12.04
CA GLY A 308 -22.31 15.51 -11.60
C GLY A 308 -23.08 16.18 -10.45
N GLN A 309 -22.80 17.45 -10.15
CA GLN A 309 -23.37 18.18 -9.01
C GLN A 309 -24.90 18.34 -9.07
N LEU A 310 -25.49 18.28 -10.28
CA LEU A 310 -26.93 18.32 -10.46
C LEU A 310 -27.58 16.93 -10.34
N ALA A 311 -26.80 15.86 -10.48
CA ALA A 311 -27.28 14.48 -10.45
C ALA A 311 -27.69 14.03 -9.04
N ILE A 312 -27.15 14.67 -8.00
CA ILE A 312 -27.54 14.38 -6.61
C ILE A 312 -28.91 14.96 -6.25
N LEU A 313 -29.47 15.85 -7.07
CA LEU A 313 -30.76 16.48 -6.81
C LEU A 313 -31.86 15.73 -7.52
N ASN A 314 -32.79 15.17 -6.75
CA ASN A 314 -33.95 14.48 -7.31
C ASN A 314 -34.98 15.49 -7.81
N LEU A 315 -34.65 16.21 -8.89
CA LEU A 315 -35.54 17.13 -9.57
C LEU A 315 -36.56 16.31 -10.37
N SER A 316 -37.68 15.95 -9.72
CA SER A 316 -38.79 15.29 -10.39
C SER A 316 -39.32 16.17 -11.53
N GLY A 317 -39.54 15.59 -12.71
CA GLY A 317 -40.23 16.26 -13.82
C GLY A 317 -39.47 16.42 -15.15
N LYS A 318 -38.22 15.96 -15.29
CA LYS A 318 -37.51 15.97 -16.59
C LYS A 318 -36.93 14.61 -16.96
N ALA A 319 -37.28 14.12 -18.15
CA ALA A 319 -36.72 12.90 -18.76
C ALA A 319 -35.19 12.94 -19.00
N TYR A 320 -34.58 14.12 -18.88
CA TYR A 320 -33.14 14.37 -19.00
C TYR A 320 -32.44 14.76 -17.68
N ALA A 321 -33.16 14.93 -16.57
CA ALA A 321 -32.56 15.44 -15.32
C ALA A 321 -31.59 14.46 -14.65
N ASN A 322 -31.78 13.16 -14.86
CA ASN A 322 -31.01 12.13 -14.17
C ASN A 322 -30.04 11.41 -15.12
N LYS A 323 -29.59 12.06 -16.20
CA LYS A 323 -28.61 11.48 -17.14
C LYS A 323 -27.38 12.37 -17.25
N HIS A 324 -26.21 11.75 -17.41
CA HIS A 324 -24.98 12.49 -17.66
C HIS A 324 -25.06 13.24 -18.99
N THR A 325 -24.81 14.55 -18.96
CA THR A 325 -24.88 15.42 -20.14
C THR A 325 -23.69 15.24 -21.08
N MET A 326 -22.55 14.80 -20.55
CA MET A 326 -21.29 14.64 -21.30
C MET A 326 -20.55 13.38 -20.86
N THR A 327 -19.69 12.87 -21.74
CA THR A 327 -18.80 11.74 -21.46
C THR A 327 -17.50 12.26 -20.84
N ILE A 328 -17.08 11.67 -19.72
CA ILE A 328 -15.86 12.05 -18.99
C ILE A 328 -14.90 10.87 -18.94
N ARG A 329 -13.65 11.11 -19.31
CA ARG A 329 -12.59 10.11 -19.34
C ARG A 329 -11.37 10.58 -18.55
N SER A 330 -10.77 9.67 -17.79
CA SER A 330 -9.51 9.91 -17.10
C SER A 330 -8.34 9.97 -18.09
N VAL A 331 -7.43 10.93 -17.91
CA VAL A 331 -6.20 11.02 -18.72
C VAL A 331 -5.11 10.11 -18.16
N GLY A 332 -4.94 10.12 -16.84
CA GLY A 332 -3.97 9.30 -16.11
C GLY A 332 -4.64 8.54 -14.97
N TYR A 333 -3.86 8.21 -13.94
CA TYR A 333 -4.45 7.79 -12.67
C TYR A 333 -5.11 9.01 -12.02
N THR A 334 -6.40 8.90 -11.71
CA THR A 334 -7.16 9.99 -11.11
C THR A 334 -7.85 9.50 -9.84
N ASP A 335 -7.62 10.25 -8.77
CA ASP A 335 -8.20 10.05 -7.46
C ASP A 335 -9.46 10.91 -7.36
N VAL A 336 -10.61 10.28 -7.12
CA VAL A 336 -11.91 10.95 -7.12
C VAL A 336 -12.67 10.58 -5.85
N TYR A 337 -13.30 11.59 -5.24
CA TYR A 337 -14.29 11.35 -4.20
C TYR A 337 -15.69 11.33 -4.79
N ILE A 338 -16.50 10.38 -4.33
CA ILE A 338 -17.84 10.12 -4.82
C ILE A 338 -18.83 10.31 -3.68
N LEU A 339 -19.90 11.03 -4.00
CA LEU A 339 -21.03 11.24 -3.11
C LEU A 339 -22.32 10.80 -3.82
N ARG A 340 -23.06 9.86 -3.21
CA ARG A 340 -24.26 9.28 -3.82
C ARG A 340 -25.48 10.14 -3.57
N GLN A 341 -26.39 10.18 -4.54
CA GLN A 341 -27.67 10.84 -4.43
C GLN A 341 -28.49 10.35 -3.23
N GLU A 342 -28.48 9.04 -2.98
CA GLU A 342 -29.20 8.41 -1.86
C GLU A 342 -28.70 8.95 -0.52
N ASP A 343 -27.37 8.94 -0.31
CA ASP A 343 -26.73 9.43 0.90
C ASP A 343 -27.01 10.93 1.14
N VAL A 344 -26.97 11.74 0.07
CA VAL A 344 -27.29 13.17 0.15
C VAL A 344 -28.76 13.39 0.49
N ASN A 345 -29.67 12.69 -0.18
CA ASN A 345 -31.10 12.85 0.04
C ASN A 345 -31.49 12.41 1.46
N ASP A 346 -30.86 11.37 2.00
CA ASP A 346 -31.10 10.94 3.37
C ASP A 346 -30.70 12.01 4.38
N ILE A 347 -29.54 12.64 4.19
CA ILE A 347 -29.10 13.75 5.04
C ILE A 347 -30.01 14.97 4.88
N LEU A 348 -30.38 15.32 3.64
CA LEU A 348 -31.22 16.50 3.38
C LEU A 348 -32.64 16.40 3.98
N LYS A 349 -33.13 15.20 4.32
CA LYS A 349 -34.38 15.03 5.08
C LYS A 349 -34.31 15.65 6.47
N GLU A 350 -33.13 15.65 7.09
CA GLU A 350 -32.90 16.23 8.41
C GLU A 350 -32.67 17.75 8.35
N TYR A 351 -32.25 18.27 7.19
CA TYR A 351 -31.94 19.69 6.96
C TYR A 351 -32.82 20.31 5.84
N PRO A 352 -34.13 20.54 6.08
CA PRO A 352 -35.06 20.98 5.04
C PRO A 352 -34.76 22.39 4.49
N LEU A 353 -34.20 23.28 5.32
CA LEU A 353 -33.79 24.63 4.87
C LEU A 353 -32.64 24.54 3.85
N ALA A 354 -31.65 23.67 4.13
CA ALA A 354 -30.53 23.44 3.23
C ALA A 354 -31.00 22.81 1.91
N GLN A 355 -31.97 21.90 1.96
CA GLN A 355 -32.57 21.32 0.76
C GLN A 355 -33.22 22.39 -0.13
N GLN A 356 -33.99 23.33 0.43
CA GLN A 356 -34.61 24.41 -0.35
C GLN A 356 -33.56 25.32 -1.00
N ASN A 357 -32.53 25.73 -0.24
CA ASN A 357 -31.45 26.56 -0.76
C ASN A 357 -30.68 25.84 -1.89
N LEU A 358 -30.41 24.56 -1.71
CA LEU A 358 -29.73 23.72 -2.68
C LEU A 358 -30.54 23.60 -3.98
N THR A 359 -31.84 23.32 -3.88
CA THR A 359 -32.75 23.25 -5.04
C THR A 359 -32.81 24.59 -5.78
N GLN A 360 -32.91 25.72 -5.06
CA GLN A 360 -32.90 27.04 -5.68
C GLN A 360 -31.57 27.33 -6.40
N LYS A 361 -30.44 26.99 -5.78
CA LYS A 361 -29.10 27.19 -6.36
C LYS A 361 -28.93 26.35 -7.63
N ALA A 362 -29.41 25.11 -7.62
CA ALA A 362 -29.39 24.24 -8.79
C ALA A 362 -30.30 24.70 -9.92
N LEU A 363 -31.50 25.21 -9.60
CA LEU A 363 -32.40 25.77 -10.60
C LEU A 363 -31.80 27.01 -11.27
N LYS A 364 -31.05 27.83 -10.53
CA LYS A 364 -30.27 28.96 -11.08
C LYS A 364 -29.16 28.46 -12.00
N MET A 365 -28.32 27.52 -11.56
CA MET A 365 -27.26 26.92 -12.39
C MET A 365 -27.82 26.33 -13.69
N LEU A 366 -28.93 25.59 -13.62
CA LEU A 366 -29.58 25.04 -14.81
C LEU A 366 -30.05 26.13 -15.79
N ARG A 367 -30.48 27.29 -15.27
CA ARG A 367 -30.98 28.42 -16.07
C ARG A 367 -29.84 29.13 -16.78
N ASP A 368 -28.71 29.29 -16.08
CA ASP A 368 -27.51 29.93 -16.61
C ASP A 368 -26.84 29.07 -17.70
N ASP A 369 -26.91 27.73 -17.58
CA ASP A 369 -26.41 26.77 -18.58
C ASP A 369 -27.27 26.67 -19.85
N GLY A 370 -28.31 27.49 -20.02
CA GLY A 370 -29.17 27.51 -21.22
C GLY A 370 -30.02 26.25 -21.42
N CYS A 371 -30.03 25.32 -20.46
CA CYS A 371 -30.80 24.06 -20.50
C CYS A 371 -32.23 24.20 -19.93
N TRP A 372 -32.74 25.42 -19.86
CA TRP A 372 -34.11 25.74 -19.45
C TRP A 372 -35.01 25.94 -20.67
N ASN A 373 -35.82 24.95 -21.00
CA ASN A 373 -37.01 25.17 -21.84
C ASN A 373 -38.13 25.78 -20.97
N ASN A 374 -38.72 26.88 -21.46
CA ASN A 374 -39.74 27.69 -20.79
C ASN A 374 -41.11 27.01 -20.57
N THR A 375 -41.26 25.71 -20.80
CA THR A 375 -42.52 25.00 -20.51
C THR A 375 -42.82 24.86 -19.01
N ILE A 376 -41.91 25.30 -18.13
CA ILE A 376 -41.98 25.14 -16.68
C ILE A 376 -42.70 26.31 -15.99
N ALA A 377 -43.00 27.41 -16.71
CA ALA A 377 -43.65 28.57 -16.10
C ALA A 377 -45.13 28.35 -15.72
N THR A 378 -45.72 27.20 -16.06
CA THR A 378 -47.11 26.85 -15.70
C THR A 378 -47.24 25.81 -14.59
N GLU A 379 -46.13 25.36 -13.98
CA GLU A 379 -46.15 24.38 -12.88
C GLU A 379 -45.57 24.96 -11.57
N GLN A 380 -45.92 26.22 -11.25
CA GLN A 380 -45.74 26.76 -9.90
C GLN A 380 -46.71 26.15 -8.86
N SER A 381 -47.30 24.99 -9.15
CA SER A 381 -48.14 24.20 -8.26
C SER A 381 -47.59 22.79 -8.06
N SER A 382 -46.27 22.62 -7.92
CA SER A 382 -45.69 21.34 -7.49
C SER A 382 -44.34 21.48 -6.78
N TYR A 383 -44.28 22.35 -5.78
CA TYR A 383 -43.35 22.18 -4.67
C TYR A 383 -44.16 22.39 -3.38
N GLY A 384 -44.90 21.34 -3.04
CA GLY A 384 -45.94 21.35 -2.02
C GLY A 384 -47.01 20.29 -2.28
N SER A 385 -46.61 19.09 -2.71
CA SER A 385 -47.49 17.92 -2.72
C SER A 385 -46.65 16.67 -2.52
N THR A 386 -46.01 16.55 -1.34
CA THR A 386 -46.18 15.27 -0.67
C THR A 386 -47.69 15.15 -0.52
N VAL A 387 -48.33 14.38 -1.41
CA VAL A 387 -49.73 13.97 -1.26
C VAL A 387 -49.85 13.59 0.21
N THR A 388 -50.58 14.38 0.99
CA THR A 388 -50.61 14.25 2.44
C THR A 388 -51.04 12.82 2.73
N LEU A 389 -50.56 12.24 3.84
CA LEU A 389 -50.99 10.89 4.25
C LEU A 389 -52.52 10.73 4.18
N GLU A 390 -53.26 11.82 4.43
CA GLU A 390 -54.71 11.94 4.28
C GLU A 390 -55.20 11.77 2.83
N GLU A 391 -54.56 12.41 1.85
CA GLU A 391 -54.96 12.33 0.45
C GLU A 391 -54.58 10.96 -0.17
N GLN A 392 -53.53 10.31 0.35
CA GLN A 392 -53.28 8.89 0.07
C GLN A 392 -54.34 8.01 0.72
N LEU A 393 -54.68 8.22 2.00
CA LEU A 393 -55.72 7.47 2.72
C LEU A 393 -57.08 7.55 2.03
N GLU A 394 -57.45 8.72 1.52
CA GLU A 394 -58.69 8.94 0.77
C GLU A 394 -58.68 8.26 -0.59
N ARG A 395 -57.53 8.23 -1.28
CA ARG A 395 -57.39 7.46 -2.52
C ARG A 395 -57.52 5.97 -2.24
N THR A 396 -56.83 5.43 -1.23
CA THR A 396 -56.96 4.01 -0.85
C THR A 396 -58.39 3.68 -0.44
N GLY A 397 -59.04 4.54 0.35
CA GLY A 397 -60.43 4.39 0.77
C GLY A 397 -61.41 4.35 -0.41
N ARG A 398 -61.21 5.20 -1.43
CA ARG A 398 -62.01 5.18 -2.65
C ARG A 398 -61.84 3.89 -3.45
N THR A 399 -60.61 3.38 -3.58
CA THR A 399 -60.36 2.07 -4.23
C THR A 399 -60.97 0.91 -3.43
N ILE A 400 -60.91 0.94 -2.10
CA ILE A 400 -61.52 -0.10 -1.26
C ILE A 400 -63.04 -0.13 -1.46
N ASN A 401 -63.68 1.04 -1.47
CA ASN A 401 -65.13 1.11 -1.71
C ASN A 401 -65.52 0.61 -3.11
N SER A 402 -64.76 0.98 -4.14
CA SER A 402 -64.98 0.47 -5.50
C SER A 402 -64.83 -1.06 -5.58
N LEU A 403 -63.85 -1.63 -4.89
CA LEU A 403 -63.65 -3.08 -4.84
C LEU A 403 -64.76 -3.78 -4.04
N CYS A 404 -65.23 -3.18 -2.95
CA CYS A 404 -66.38 -3.69 -2.21
C CYS A 404 -67.65 -3.74 -3.08
N ASP A 405 -67.89 -2.70 -3.89
CA ASP A 405 -69.03 -2.67 -4.81
C ASP A 405 -68.92 -3.75 -5.90
N GLU A 406 -67.73 -3.95 -6.49
CA GLU A 406 -67.49 -5.05 -7.44
C GLU A 406 -67.69 -6.43 -6.80
N ILE A 407 -67.21 -6.62 -5.57
CA ILE A 407 -67.40 -7.88 -4.84
C ILE A 407 -68.89 -8.14 -4.57
N ASN A 408 -69.65 -7.12 -4.17
CA ASN A 408 -71.09 -7.26 -3.92
C ASN A 408 -71.85 -7.64 -5.20
N GLN A 409 -71.50 -7.03 -6.34
CA GLN A 409 -72.08 -7.42 -7.63
C GLN A 409 -71.76 -8.87 -8.01
N LEU A 410 -70.53 -9.33 -7.76
CA LEU A 410 -70.15 -10.72 -7.99
C LEU A 410 -70.89 -11.70 -7.08
N TYR A 411 -71.13 -11.32 -5.81
CA TYR A 411 -71.93 -12.13 -4.89
C TYR A 411 -73.38 -12.27 -5.37
N GLU A 412 -74.02 -11.19 -5.81
CA GLU A 412 -75.39 -11.26 -6.35
C GLU A 412 -75.47 -12.11 -7.63
N MET A 413 -74.48 -11.98 -8.52
CA MET A 413 -74.38 -12.84 -9.71
C MET A 413 -74.24 -14.32 -9.34
N PHE A 414 -73.41 -14.61 -8.34
CA PHE A 414 -73.19 -15.98 -7.88
C PHE A 414 -74.46 -16.57 -7.25
N ASP A 415 -75.18 -15.81 -6.42
CA ASP A 415 -76.44 -16.25 -5.81
C ASP A 415 -77.52 -16.51 -6.87
N ASN A 416 -77.64 -15.63 -7.86
CA ASN A 416 -78.57 -15.83 -8.97
C ASN A 416 -78.23 -17.11 -9.76
N MET A 417 -76.95 -17.32 -10.08
CA MET A 417 -76.49 -18.53 -10.78
C MET A 417 -76.71 -19.80 -9.95
N SER A 418 -76.45 -19.76 -8.65
CA SER A 418 -76.69 -20.85 -7.70
C SER A 418 -78.18 -21.20 -7.62
N SER A 419 -79.06 -20.19 -7.62
CA SER A 419 -80.50 -20.38 -7.62
C SER A 419 -81.02 -21.03 -8.91
N ASP A 420 -80.51 -20.60 -10.08
CA ASP A 420 -80.86 -21.19 -11.38
C ASP A 420 -80.41 -22.65 -11.46
N LEU A 421 -79.18 -22.94 -11.00
CA LEU A 421 -78.66 -24.31 -10.91
C LEU A 421 -79.54 -25.19 -10.02
N LYS A 422 -79.92 -24.72 -8.82
CA LYS A 422 -80.84 -25.46 -7.93
C LYS A 422 -82.19 -25.73 -8.58
N GLN A 423 -82.76 -24.75 -9.29
CA GLN A 423 -84.02 -24.95 -10.02
C GLN A 423 -83.89 -25.97 -11.14
N ARG A 424 -82.79 -25.95 -11.91
CA ARG A 424 -82.53 -26.95 -12.95
C ARG A 424 -82.34 -28.35 -12.37
N LEU A 425 -81.63 -28.46 -11.25
CA LEU A 425 -81.41 -29.73 -10.55
C LEU A 425 -82.73 -30.30 -10.04
N ALA A 426 -83.60 -29.48 -9.43
CA ALA A 426 -84.93 -29.91 -8.99
C ALA A 426 -85.82 -30.37 -10.16
N ARG A 427 -85.76 -29.70 -11.32
CA ARG A 427 -86.48 -30.14 -12.54
C ARG A 427 -85.97 -31.48 -13.06
N LEU A 428 -84.64 -31.68 -13.08
CA LEU A 428 -84.03 -32.94 -13.49
C LEU A 428 -84.37 -34.08 -12.52
N GLU A 429 -84.32 -33.81 -11.22
CA GLU A 429 -84.70 -34.78 -10.19
C GLU A 429 -86.17 -35.19 -10.33
N GLY A 430 -87.08 -34.22 -10.55
CA GLY A 430 -88.49 -34.49 -10.84
C GLY A 430 -88.70 -35.36 -12.08
N ALA A 431 -87.99 -35.07 -13.18
CA ALA A 431 -88.08 -35.85 -14.42
C ALA A 431 -87.47 -37.27 -14.28
N CYS A 432 -86.45 -37.43 -13.44
CA CYS A 432 -85.87 -38.74 -13.15
C CYS A 432 -86.81 -39.58 -12.28
N ASN A 433 -87.48 -38.94 -11.31
CA ASN A 433 -88.41 -39.61 -10.40
C ASN A 433 -89.72 -40.04 -11.10
N THR A 434 -90.17 -39.30 -12.12
CA THR A 434 -91.27 -39.75 -12.98
C THR A 434 -90.86 -40.94 -13.86
N ARG A 435 -89.68 -40.90 -14.50
CA ARG A 435 -89.16 -42.04 -15.26
C ARG A 435 -88.98 -43.32 -14.43
N MET A 436 -88.56 -43.19 -13.17
CA MET A 436 -88.44 -44.34 -12.24
C MET A 436 -89.81 -44.90 -11.81
N LYS A 437 -90.88 -44.11 -11.85
CA LYS A 437 -92.25 -44.60 -11.62
C LYS A 437 -92.83 -45.31 -12.84
N ASP A 438 -92.43 -44.93 -14.05
CA ASP A 438 -92.87 -45.58 -15.30
C ASP A 438 -92.13 -46.90 -15.60
N THR A 439 -91.09 -47.26 -14.84
CA THR A 439 -90.31 -48.51 -14.97
C THR A 439 -90.59 -49.56 -13.90
N LYS A 440 -91.62 -49.37 -13.08
CA LYS A 440 -92.22 -50.37 -12.17
C LYS A 440 -93.64 -50.68 -12.61
#